data_AF-A0A2R6AZW7-F1
#
_entry.id   AF-A0A2R6AZW7-F1
#
_cell.length_a   1.000
_cell.length_b   1.000
_cell.length_c   1.000
_cell.angle_alpha   90.00
_cell.angle_beta   90.00
_cell.angle_gamma   90.00
#
_symmetry.space_group_name_H-M   'P 1'
#
loop_
_entity.id
_entity.type
_entity.pdbx_description
1 polymer ?
#
loop_
_entity_poly.entity_id
_entity_poly.type
_entity_poly.pdbx_seq_one_letter_code
_entity_poly.pdbx_strand_id
1 'polypeptide(L)'
;MGKIVDYLVMLLAFITLVALIFGVYKLSLDLFNILNASTFDIGAKNFVIDTLTVFVVLELMLGFLQYHGKNRISPSYIIDAGIFFVTRELMIELYAGNTTPLTLFHLQRL
;
A
#
# COMPACT_ATOMS: atom_id res chain seq x y z
N MET A 1 -14.53 22.32 -17.35
CA MET A 1 -13.76 21.90 -16.16
C MET A 1 -13.88 20.40 -15.85
N GLY A 2 -15.05 19.75 -15.98
CA GLY A 2 -15.19 18.30 -15.71
C GLY A 2 -14.30 17.37 -16.57
N LYS A 3 -14.23 17.59 -17.89
CA LYS A 3 -13.48 16.71 -18.82
C LYS A 3 -12.02 16.47 -18.45
N ILE A 4 -11.32 17.50 -17.94
CA ILE A 4 -9.90 17.37 -17.55
C ILE A 4 -9.76 16.47 -16.32
N VAL A 5 -10.65 16.63 -15.35
CA VAL A 5 -10.67 15.80 -14.14
C VAL A 5 -10.96 14.34 -14.51
N ASP A 6 -11.88 14.10 -15.44
CA ASP A 6 -12.21 12.75 -15.90
C ASP A 6 -11.02 12.07 -16.58
N TYR A 7 -10.32 12.78 -17.47
CA TYR A 7 -9.08 12.26 -18.09
C TYR A 7 -7.99 11.97 -17.05
N LEU A 8 -7.82 12.85 -16.06
CA LEU A 8 -6.83 12.65 -15.00
C LEU A 8 -7.15 11.43 -14.14
N VAL A 9 -8.42 11.24 -13.74
CA VAL A 9 -8.80 10.07 -12.94
C VAL A 9 -8.65 8.78 -13.75
N MET A 10 -8.99 8.79 -15.04
CA MET A 10 -8.77 7.63 -15.91
C MET A 10 -7.28 7.29 -16.04
N LEU A 11 -6.42 8.30 -16.22
CA LEU A 11 -4.97 8.12 -16.29
C LEU A 11 -4.43 7.57 -14.96
N LEU A 12 -4.86 8.12 -13.82
CA LEU A 12 -4.45 7.65 -12.50
C LEU A 12 -4.89 6.21 -12.26
N ALA A 13 -6.13 5.86 -12.59
CA ALA A 13 -6.65 4.50 -12.49
C ALA A 13 -5.79 3.52 -13.32
N PHE A 14 -5.44 3.90 -14.55
CA PHE A 14 -4.59 3.10 -15.41
C PHE A 14 -3.19 2.89 -14.83
N ILE A 15 -2.56 3.96 -14.33
CA ILE A 15 -1.23 3.89 -13.70
C ILE A 15 -1.28 3.00 -12.45
N THR A 16 -2.31 3.14 -11.60
CA THR A 16 -2.47 2.27 -10.42
C THR A 16 -2.70 0.82 -10.79
N LEU A 17 -3.39 0.55 -11.90
CA LEU A 17 -3.59 -0.81 -12.39
C LEU A 17 -2.28 -1.46 -12.83
N VAL A 18 -1.45 -0.72 -13.57
CA VAL A 18 -0.12 -1.18 -13.96
C VAL A 18 0.76 -1.42 -12.72
N ALA A 19 0.76 -0.49 -11.76
CA ALA A 19 1.49 -0.65 -10.49
C ALA A 19 1.02 -1.90 -9.72
N LEU A 20 -0.27 -2.19 -9.72
CA LEU A 20 -0.83 -3.36 -9.08
C LEU A 20 -0.33 -4.66 -9.72
N ILE A 21 -0.29 -4.73 -11.05
CA ILE A 21 0.25 -5.89 -11.77
C ILE A 21 1.71 -6.14 -11.39
N PHE A 22 2.54 -5.09 -11.35
CA PHE A 22 3.93 -5.21 -10.91
C PHE A 22 4.05 -5.63 -9.45
N GLY A 23 3.18 -5.11 -8.57
CA GLY A 23 3.13 -5.50 -7.17
C GLY A 23 2.83 -6.98 -6.99
N VAL A 24 1.81 -7.51 -7.68
CA VAL A 24 1.46 -8.93 -7.65
C VAL A 24 2.58 -9.81 -8.23
N TYR A 25 3.22 -9.35 -9.32
CA TYR A 25 4.38 -10.03 -9.88
C TYR A 25 5.53 -10.13 -8.86
N LYS A 26 5.85 -9.03 -8.17
CA LYS A 26 6.88 -9.01 -7.12
C LYS A 26 6.54 -9.95 -5.96
N LEU A 27 5.29 -9.93 -5.48
CA LEU A 27 4.83 -10.86 -4.44
C LEU A 27 5.03 -12.32 -4.82
N SER A 28 4.80 -12.65 -6.08
CA SER A 28 5.02 -14.02 -6.59
C SER A 28 6.51 -14.40 -6.53
N LEU A 29 7.41 -13.46 -6.82
CA LEU A 29 8.86 -13.66 -6.68
C LEU A 29 9.28 -13.79 -5.22
N ASP A 30 8.70 -13.00 -4.30
CA ASP A 30 9.03 -13.07 -2.87
C ASP A 30 8.61 -14.41 -2.26
N LEU A 31 7.43 -14.90 -2.65
CA LEU A 31 6.97 -16.26 -2.32
C LEU A 31 7.96 -17.32 -2.81
N PHE A 32 8.42 -17.22 -4.06
CA PHE A 32 9.42 -18.13 -4.60
C PHE A 32 10.76 -18.04 -3.84
N ASN A 33 11.17 -16.84 -3.43
CA ASN A 33 12.40 -16.61 -2.66
C ASN A 33 12.30 -17.22 -1.27
N ILE A 34 11.16 -17.11 -0.58
CA ILE A 34 10.94 -17.74 0.74
C ILE A 34 11.12 -19.26 0.65
N LEU A 35 10.57 -19.89 -0.39
CA LEU A 35 10.64 -21.34 -0.57
C LEU A 35 12.08 -21.84 -0.83
N ASN A 36 12.94 -21.00 -1.41
CA ASN A 36 14.32 -21.35 -1.77
C ASN A 36 15.38 -20.78 -0.81
N ALA A 37 15.00 -19.94 0.15
CA ALA A 37 15.94 -19.28 1.06
C ALA A 37 16.44 -20.22 2.16
N SER A 38 17.73 -20.09 2.51
CA SER A 38 18.31 -20.76 3.69
C SER A 38 17.80 -20.17 5.01
N THR A 39 17.15 -19.01 5.00
CA THR A 39 16.65 -18.33 6.21
C THR A 39 15.28 -17.74 5.95
N PHE A 40 14.27 -18.24 6.67
CA PHE A 40 12.87 -17.84 6.53
C PHE A 40 12.63 -16.36 6.87
N ASP A 41 13.36 -15.84 7.85
CA ASP A 41 13.10 -14.53 8.47
C ASP A 41 13.21 -13.34 7.50
N ILE A 42 14.26 -13.32 6.68
CA ILE A 42 14.50 -12.24 5.70
C ILE A 42 13.47 -12.30 4.56
N GLY A 43 13.17 -13.50 4.06
CA GLY A 43 12.18 -13.69 3.00
C GLY A 43 10.77 -13.30 3.44
N ALA A 44 10.38 -13.74 4.65
CA ALA A 44 9.07 -13.42 5.23
C ALA A 44 8.89 -11.92 5.45
N LYS A 45 9.94 -11.22 5.94
CA LYS A 45 9.91 -9.77 6.12
C LYS A 45 9.65 -9.02 4.80
N ASN A 46 10.40 -9.34 3.75
CA ASN A 46 10.22 -8.69 2.44
C ASN A 46 8.81 -8.94 1.89
N PHE A 47 8.33 -10.18 1.98
CA PHE A 47 6.98 -10.54 1.56
C PHE A 47 5.89 -9.73 2.27
N VAL A 48 6.00 -9.54 3.60
CA VAL A 48 5.04 -8.72 4.36
C VAL A 48 5.06 -7.27 3.90
N ILE A 49 6.24 -6.68 3.70
CA ILE A 49 6.40 -5.29 3.27
C ILE A 49 5.81 -5.08 1.87
N ASP A 50 6.10 -5.98 0.95
CA ASP A 50 5.60 -5.91 -0.41
C ASP A 50 4.09 -6.18 -0.47
N THR A 51 3.57 -7.04 0.42
CA THR A 51 2.13 -7.29 0.54
C THR A 51 1.38 -6.04 0.98
N LEU A 52 1.86 -5.40 2.06
CA LEU A 52 1.28 -4.14 2.54
C LEU A 52 1.34 -3.03 1.49
N THR A 53 2.41 -3.00 0.70
CA THR A 53 2.55 -2.06 -0.42
C THR A 53 1.47 -2.30 -1.48
N VAL A 54 1.19 -3.55 -1.84
CA VAL A 54 0.11 -3.89 -2.78
C VAL A 54 -1.26 -3.52 -2.21
N PHE A 55 -1.50 -3.74 -0.91
CA PHE A 55 -2.76 -3.32 -0.26
C PHE A 55 -3.02 -1.82 -0.38
N VAL A 56 -2.00 -0.98 -0.14
CA VAL A 56 -2.15 0.48 -0.33
C VAL A 56 -2.53 0.83 -1.77
N VAL A 57 -1.89 0.20 -2.76
CA VAL A 57 -2.18 0.43 -4.18
C VAL A 57 -3.59 -0.04 -4.55
N LEU A 58 -4.06 -1.16 -4.00
CA LEU A 58 -5.43 -1.66 -4.18
C LEU A 58 -6.46 -0.65 -3.70
N GLU A 59 -6.30 -0.11 -2.50
CA GLU A 59 -7.23 0.86 -1.92
C GLU A 59 -7.30 2.16 -2.73
N LEU A 60 -6.15 2.63 -3.21
CA LEU A 60 -6.10 3.78 -4.13
C LEU A 60 -6.84 3.48 -5.43
N MET A 61 -6.67 2.28 -6.01
CA MET A 61 -7.38 1.88 -7.21
C MET A 61 -8.90 1.81 -6.98
N LEU A 62 -9.35 1.24 -5.85
CA LEU A 62 -10.77 1.20 -5.50
C LEU A 62 -11.36 2.62 -5.43
N GLY A 63 -10.63 3.56 -4.85
CA GLY A 63 -11.00 4.98 -4.85
C GLY A 63 -11.21 5.57 -6.26
N PHE A 64 -10.33 5.25 -7.21
CA PHE A 64 -10.45 5.71 -8.61
C PHE A 64 -11.55 5.01 -9.40
N LEU A 65 -11.79 3.72 -9.16
CA LEU A 65 -12.89 2.99 -9.77
C LEU A 65 -14.24 3.53 -9.28
N GLN A 66 -14.34 3.94 -8.02
CA GLN A 66 -15.57 4.52 -7.48
C GLN A 66 -15.92 5.87 -8.10
N TYR A 67 -14.92 6.67 -8.49
CA TYR A 67 -15.13 7.95 -9.17
C TYR A 67 -15.97 7.78 -10.45
N HIS A 68 -15.70 6.71 -11.22
CA HIS A 68 -16.43 6.43 -12.47
C HIS A 68 -17.90 6.07 -12.25
N GLY A 69 -18.26 5.52 -11.09
CA GLY A 69 -19.64 5.13 -10.77
C GLY A 69 -20.51 6.25 -10.18
N LYS A 70 -19.91 7.28 -9.56
CA LYS A 70 -20.64 8.34 -8.82
C LYS A 70 -20.26 9.77 -9.22
N ASN A 71 -19.34 9.97 -10.17
CA ASN A 71 -18.74 11.27 -10.54
C ASN A 71 -18.16 12.04 -9.33
N ARG A 72 -17.79 11.34 -8.27
CA ARG A 72 -17.20 11.88 -7.04
C ARG A 72 -16.37 10.81 -6.35
N ILE A 73 -15.18 11.19 -5.91
CA ILE A 73 -14.39 10.40 -4.98
C ILE A 73 -15.04 10.58 -3.60
N SER A 74 -15.52 9.50 -2.97
CA SER A 74 -16.03 9.60 -1.60
C SER A 74 -14.86 9.87 -0.66
N PRO A 75 -14.96 10.83 0.28
CA PRO A 75 -13.92 11.07 1.28
C PRO A 75 -13.53 9.81 2.06
N SER A 76 -14.47 8.88 2.28
CA SER A 76 -14.22 7.61 2.95
C SER A 76 -13.09 6.80 2.31
N TYR A 77 -13.03 6.68 0.98
CA TYR A 77 -11.97 5.90 0.32
C TYR A 77 -10.59 6.54 0.46
N ILE A 78 -10.52 7.87 0.49
CA ILE A 78 -9.26 8.59 0.72
C ILE A 78 -8.79 8.33 2.16
N ILE A 79 -9.71 8.35 3.11
CA ILE A 79 -9.42 8.05 4.52
C ILE A 79 -8.98 6.59 4.68
N ASP A 80 -9.69 5.64 4.08
CA ASP A 80 -9.36 4.22 4.13
C ASP A 80 -7.96 3.97 3.56
N ALA A 81 -7.67 4.47 2.35
CA ALA A 81 -6.33 4.40 1.76
C ALA A 81 -5.26 5.08 2.63
N GLY A 82 -5.59 6.20 3.28
CA GLY A 82 -4.71 6.88 4.23
C GLY A 82 -4.41 6.03 5.47
N ILE A 83 -5.40 5.34 6.03
CA ILE A 83 -5.24 4.42 7.16
C ILE A 83 -4.32 3.26 6.78
N PHE A 84 -4.51 2.67 5.60
CA PHE A 84 -3.62 1.62 5.08
C PHE A 84 -2.19 2.13 4.89
N PHE A 85 -2.02 3.35 4.38
CA PHE A 85 -0.70 3.96 4.22
C PHE A 85 0.02 4.15 5.55
N VAL A 86 -0.66 4.68 6.57
CA VAL A 86 -0.09 4.85 7.92
C VAL A 86 0.24 3.48 8.53
N THR A 87 -0.67 2.52 8.41
CA THR A 87 -0.47 1.16 8.93
C THR A 87 0.74 0.49 8.28
N ARG A 88 0.92 0.66 6.96
CA ARG A 88 2.09 0.17 6.24
C ARG A 88 3.38 0.72 6.84
N GLU A 89 3.46 2.03 7.06
CA GLU A 89 4.67 2.66 7.59
C GLU A 89 4.99 2.16 9.00
N LEU A 90 3.99 2.08 9.86
CA LEU A 90 4.13 1.50 11.20
C LEU A 90 4.64 0.06 11.16
N MET A 91 4.10 -0.78 10.27
CA MET A 91 4.53 -2.17 10.14
C MET A 91 5.96 -2.29 9.59
N ILE A 92 6.36 -1.44 8.65
CA ILE A 92 7.73 -1.43 8.12
C ILE A 92 8.71 -1.02 9.21
N GLU A 93 8.41 0.02 9.98
CA GLU A 93 9.26 0.46 11.08
C GLU A 93 9.42 -0.63 12.15
N LEU A 94 8.31 -1.30 12.51
CA LEU A 94 8.31 -2.44 13.43
C LEU A 94 9.20 -3.59 12.92
N TYR A 95 9.05 -3.98 11.64
CA TYR A 95 9.85 -5.05 11.02
C TYR A 95 11.30 -4.64 10.75
N ALA A 96 11.59 -3.34 10.61
CA ALA A 96 12.95 -2.82 10.45
C ALA A 96 13.79 -2.96 11.73
N GLY A 97 13.16 -3.23 12.88
CA GLY A 97 13.84 -3.29 14.17
C GLY A 97 14.27 -1.90 14.67
N ASN A 98 13.79 -0.82 14.04
CA ASN A 98 14.19 0.55 14.34
C ASN A 98 13.31 1.22 15.42
N THR A 99 12.16 0.62 15.76
CA THR A 99 11.27 1.11 16.83
C THR A 99 10.74 -0.05 17.67
N THR A 100 11.28 -0.19 18.88
CA THR A 100 10.61 -0.92 19.95
C THR A 100 9.32 -0.13 20.29
N PRO A 101 8.13 -0.75 20.42
CA PRO A 101 6.87 -0.05 20.70
C PRO A 101 6.91 0.94 21.88
N LEU A 102 7.89 0.83 22.77
CA LEU A 102 8.16 1.75 23.88
C LEU A 102 8.73 3.13 23.48
N THR A 103 9.28 3.33 22.28
CA THR A 103 9.84 4.65 21.88
C THR A 103 8.78 5.60 21.32
N LEU A 104 7.70 5.07 20.71
CA LEU A 104 6.55 5.84 20.23
C LEU A 104 5.76 6.53 21.36
N PHE A 105 5.67 5.90 22.53
CA PHE A 105 4.99 6.49 23.71
C PHE A 105 5.80 7.59 24.41
N HIS A 106 7.12 7.63 24.22
CA HIS A 106 7.97 8.66 24.84
C HIS A 106 7.94 10.00 24.09
N LEU A 107 7.57 10.02 22.81
CA LEU A 107 7.44 11.25 22.02
C LEU A 107 6.13 12.02 22.24
N GLN A 108 5.15 11.43 22.95
CA GLN A 108 3.93 12.13 23.38
C GLN A 108 4.10 12.94 24.69
N ARG A 109 5.30 12.98 25.27
CA ARG A 109 5.62 13.69 26.52
C ARG A 109 6.66 14.82 26.35
N LEU A 110 6.71 15.46 25.19
CA LEU A 110 7.43 16.72 24.96
C LEU A 110 6.50 17.78 24.40
#